data_AF-A0AAV0Y4A8-F1
#
_entry.id   AF-A0AAV0Y4A8-F1
#
_cell.length_a   1.000
_cell.length_b   1.000
_cell.length_c   1.000
_cell.angle_alpha   90.00
_cell.angle_beta   90.00
_cell.angle_gamma   90.00
#
_symmetry.space_group_name_H-M   'P 1'
#
loop_
_entity.id
_entity.type
_entity.pdbx_description
1 polymer ?
#
loop_
_entity_poly.entity_id
_entity_poly.type
_entity_poly.pdbx_seq_one_letter_code
_entity_poly.pdbx_strand_id
1 'polypeptide(L)'
;MEPTHLKRREICADFQAENAEKVRQDNALKNKKRREAYAKFKFDNNEKLHQQLVLKNKKRREAYATEKMSNHLQLKIVQFQNLIRQVLNYEFCPIHQILQPHSSNLQALDESKSRVEFLLISRTSNFWHWVCVFYNLQSIFIYDPLNRPDTYDKSIGLLRLLFPKHTGNQKIIHCPYVECDPSKDSALNAISIATSLFYNFKPDNILYKQGLEKHFDHMLENKVIKHFPFEFKKLNDPSIYHFDESLITTGDWLNDDHMYCVNYLVRKFTFYEPVDTVVIQSLEQYKNITVARESKHFQILHGSNHWICYKYENNNISLYDSKFNGNLNELQEKFLRSLHPSCYIEQYNPNVTCPSVQQQLYSDDCGVFAIAFQVSLIFGYDPQHLFYERSQTRKHLLNILRTKTLENVSSIYKQQEIAFNIHAYECCQLQSQQPANEDHEHVHVDQINGEQQTGLKDADYFEITKEKNTNKKNKKKIVYYDYQKEIFMQHKYVQIVLDKLHNLHDDQPDH
;
A
#
# COMPACT_ATOMS: atom_id res chain seq x y z
N MET A 1 -126.95 16.98 -16.87
CA MET A 1 -125.64 17.64 -17.07
C MET A 1 -124.62 16.86 -16.26
N GLU A 2 -123.78 16.07 -16.93
CA GLU A 2 -122.97 15.01 -16.32
C GLU A 2 -121.72 15.53 -15.58
N PRO A 3 -121.45 15.11 -14.32
CA PRO A 3 -120.27 15.50 -13.55
C PRO A 3 -119.06 14.57 -13.74
N THR A 4 -118.92 13.92 -14.90
CA THR A 4 -117.91 12.87 -15.16
C THR A 4 -116.63 13.38 -15.85
N HIS A 5 -116.66 14.56 -16.47
CA HIS A 5 -115.51 15.10 -17.23
C HIS A 5 -114.45 15.82 -16.38
N LEU A 6 -114.81 16.40 -15.22
CA LEU A 6 -113.84 17.04 -14.32
C LEU A 6 -112.97 16.01 -13.56
N LYS A 7 -113.58 14.94 -13.03
CA LYS A 7 -112.85 13.87 -12.32
C LYS A 7 -111.81 13.15 -13.17
N ARG A 8 -112.05 12.98 -14.48
CA ARG A 8 -111.06 12.38 -15.40
C ARG A 8 -109.86 13.29 -15.66
N ARG A 9 -110.03 14.62 -15.61
CA ARG A 9 -108.92 15.57 -15.77
C ARG A 9 -108.02 15.62 -14.55
N GLU A 10 -108.58 15.58 -13.35
CA GLU A 10 -107.80 15.51 -12.10
C GLU A 10 -106.98 14.22 -12.01
N ILE A 11 -107.57 13.06 -12.28
CA ILE A 11 -106.85 11.77 -12.27
C ILE A 11 -105.71 11.74 -13.31
N CYS A 12 -105.92 12.36 -14.48
CA CYS A 12 -104.88 12.42 -15.52
C CYS A 12 -103.74 13.38 -15.14
N ALA A 13 -104.06 14.50 -14.48
CA ALA A 13 -103.07 15.45 -13.97
C ALA A 13 -102.24 14.85 -12.83
N ASP A 14 -102.87 14.12 -11.90
CA ASP A 14 -102.18 13.44 -10.79
C ASP A 14 -101.27 12.33 -11.31
N PHE A 15 -101.71 11.53 -12.28
CA PHE A 15 -100.89 10.50 -12.92
C PHE A 15 -99.70 11.08 -13.70
N GLN A 16 -99.90 12.22 -14.37
CA GLN A 16 -98.81 12.95 -15.05
C GLN A 16 -97.81 13.54 -14.05
N ALA A 17 -98.29 14.07 -12.92
CA ALA A 17 -97.45 14.60 -11.85
C ALA A 17 -96.63 13.50 -11.17
N GLU A 18 -97.23 12.34 -10.88
CA GLU A 18 -96.56 11.18 -10.29
C GLU A 18 -95.49 10.60 -11.23
N ASN A 19 -95.80 10.47 -12.52
CA ASN A 19 -94.80 10.07 -13.52
C ASN A 19 -93.67 11.09 -13.66
N ALA A 20 -93.98 12.39 -13.66
CA ALA A 20 -92.97 13.43 -13.72
C ALA A 20 -92.05 13.40 -12.50
N GLU A 21 -92.60 13.17 -11.31
CA GLU A 21 -91.82 13.05 -10.07
C GLU A 21 -90.94 11.80 -10.06
N LYS A 22 -91.46 10.65 -10.51
CA LYS A 22 -90.67 9.42 -10.68
C LYS A 22 -89.51 9.62 -11.67
N VAL A 23 -89.75 10.30 -12.79
CA VAL A 23 -88.70 10.65 -13.75
C VAL A 23 -87.66 11.60 -13.13
N ARG A 24 -88.07 12.58 -12.31
CA ARG A 24 -87.14 13.44 -11.58
C ARG A 24 -86.29 12.66 -10.59
N GLN A 25 -86.89 11.74 -9.83
CA GLN A 25 -86.17 10.91 -8.86
C GLN A 25 -85.18 9.96 -9.56
N ASP A 26 -85.57 9.32 -10.66
CA ASP A 26 -84.68 8.49 -11.47
C ASP A 26 -83.51 9.30 -12.06
N ASN A 27 -83.78 10.51 -12.55
CA ASN A 27 -82.74 11.40 -13.05
C ASN A 27 -81.82 11.89 -11.93
N ALA A 28 -82.35 12.20 -10.74
CA ALA A 28 -81.56 12.57 -9.57
C ALA A 28 -80.64 11.42 -9.13
N LEU A 29 -81.15 10.19 -9.10
CA LEU A 29 -80.38 8.99 -8.76
C LEU A 29 -79.29 8.70 -9.80
N LYS A 30 -79.60 8.81 -11.10
CA LYS A 30 -78.62 8.68 -12.19
C LYS A 30 -77.52 9.73 -12.08
N ASN A 31 -77.88 10.99 -11.79
CA ASN A 31 -76.93 12.07 -11.60
C ASN A 31 -76.05 11.86 -10.36
N LYS A 32 -76.61 11.36 -9.26
CA LYS A 32 -75.85 10.98 -8.05
C LYS A 32 -74.81 9.89 -8.37
N LYS A 33 -75.23 8.80 -9.02
CA LYS A 33 -74.32 7.71 -9.45
C LYS A 33 -73.21 8.21 -10.38
N ARG A 34 -73.53 9.11 -11.33
CA ARG A 34 -72.52 9.74 -12.21
C ARG A 34 -71.50 10.57 -11.42
N ARG A 35 -71.94 11.34 -10.42
CA ARG A 35 -71.05 12.12 -9.56
C ARG A 35 -70.13 11.24 -8.71
N GLU A 36 -70.67 10.17 -8.13
CA GLU A 36 -69.90 9.19 -7.36
C GLU A 36 -68.86 8.46 -8.24
N ALA A 37 -69.26 8.02 -9.44
CA ALA A 37 -68.35 7.40 -10.39
C ALA A 37 -67.23 8.36 -10.84
N TYR A 38 -67.56 9.62 -11.11
CA TYR A 38 -66.57 10.65 -11.45
C TYR A 38 -65.62 10.96 -10.29
N ALA A 39 -66.14 11.06 -9.06
CA ALA A 39 -65.33 11.26 -7.86
C ALA A 39 -64.35 10.10 -7.64
N LYS A 40 -64.81 8.85 -7.79
CA LYS A 40 -63.96 7.65 -7.71
C LYS A 40 -62.90 7.64 -8.80
N PHE A 41 -63.27 7.88 -10.07
CA PHE A 41 -62.32 7.97 -11.18
C PHE A 41 -61.25 9.04 -10.95
N LYS A 42 -61.64 10.22 -10.43
CA LYS A 42 -60.71 11.30 -10.10
C LYS A 42 -59.77 10.91 -8.95
N PHE A 43 -60.29 10.23 -7.92
CA PHE A 43 -59.50 9.72 -6.81
C PHE A 43 -58.47 8.68 -7.29
N ASP A 44 -58.90 7.65 -8.02
CA ASP A 44 -58.03 6.57 -8.53
C ASP A 44 -56.93 7.12 -9.46
N ASN A 45 -57.26 8.11 -10.31
CA ASN A 45 -56.27 8.77 -11.17
C ASN A 45 -55.28 9.63 -10.38
N ASN A 46 -55.75 10.35 -9.35
CA ASN A 46 -54.87 11.12 -8.48
C ASN A 46 -53.94 10.20 -7.67
N GLU A 47 -54.43 9.05 -7.21
CA GLU A 47 -53.62 8.05 -6.51
C GLU A 47 -52.56 7.45 -7.43
N LYS A 48 -52.93 7.04 -8.66
CA LYS A 48 -51.96 6.56 -9.66
C LYS A 48 -50.90 7.62 -9.99
N LEU A 49 -51.31 8.87 -10.18
CA LEU A 49 -50.39 9.98 -10.43
C LEU A 49 -49.44 10.20 -9.24
N HIS A 50 -49.96 10.13 -8.01
CA HIS A 50 -49.15 10.23 -6.80
C HIS A 50 -48.13 9.09 -6.69
N GLN A 51 -48.54 7.83 -6.92
CA GLN A 51 -47.64 6.68 -6.92
C GLN A 51 -46.54 6.81 -7.99
N GLN A 52 -46.88 7.28 -9.20
CA GLN A 52 -45.89 7.56 -10.26
C GLN A 52 -44.91 8.66 -9.85
N LEU A 53 -45.38 9.74 -9.22
CA LEU A 53 -44.52 10.82 -8.71
C LEU A 53 -43.59 10.35 -7.59
N VAL A 54 -44.10 9.53 -6.66
CA VAL A 54 -43.29 8.91 -5.58
C VAL A 54 -42.18 8.03 -6.18
N LEU A 55 -42.51 7.17 -7.14
CA LEU A 55 -41.53 6.31 -7.81
C LEU A 55 -40.49 7.14 -8.60
N LYS A 56 -40.93 8.19 -9.30
CA LYS A 56 -40.03 9.11 -10.04
C LYS A 56 -39.09 9.85 -9.09
N ASN A 57 -39.59 10.32 -7.95
CA ASN A 57 -38.78 10.99 -6.93
C ASN A 57 -37.81 10.02 -6.25
N LYS A 58 -38.22 8.77 -5.99
CA LYS A 58 -37.33 7.72 -5.48
C LYS A 58 -36.17 7.48 -6.46
N LYS A 59 -36.45 7.28 -7.75
CA LYS A 59 -35.43 7.12 -8.80
C LYS A 59 -34.49 8.33 -8.91
N ARG A 60 -35.02 9.56 -8.78
CA ARG A 60 -34.20 10.78 -8.78
C ARG A 60 -33.27 10.87 -7.57
N ARG A 61 -33.75 10.52 -6.37
CA ARG A 61 -32.92 10.48 -5.15
C ARG A 61 -31.84 9.42 -5.24
N GLU A 62 -32.16 8.23 -5.76
CA GLU A 62 -31.20 7.17 -6.02
C GLU A 62 -30.13 7.63 -7.04
N ALA A 63 -30.54 8.24 -8.16
CA ALA A 63 -29.60 8.77 -9.15
C ALA A 63 -28.67 9.86 -8.59
N TYR A 64 -29.22 10.81 -7.82
CA TYR A 64 -28.43 11.87 -7.18
C TYR A 64 -27.45 11.30 -6.14
N ALA A 65 -27.88 10.30 -5.36
CA ALA A 65 -27.00 9.63 -4.41
C ALA A 65 -25.85 8.90 -5.13
N THR A 66 -26.14 8.20 -6.22
CA THR A 66 -25.13 7.55 -7.06
C THR A 66 -24.15 8.56 -7.66
N GLU A 67 -24.64 9.68 -8.20
CA GLU A 67 -23.80 10.74 -8.78
C GLU A 67 -22.89 11.39 -7.73
N LYS A 68 -23.45 11.73 -6.56
CA LYS A 68 -22.67 12.31 -5.45
C LYS A 68 -21.60 11.35 -4.95
N MET A 69 -21.92 10.06 -4.84
CA MET A 69 -20.95 9.02 -4.47
C MET A 69 -19.85 8.89 -5.53
N SER A 70 -20.22 8.85 -6.82
CA SER A 70 -19.26 8.81 -7.93
C SER A 70 -18.30 10.00 -7.90
N ASN A 71 -18.81 11.22 -7.64
CA ASN A 71 -17.99 12.42 -7.56
C ASN A 71 -16.99 12.37 -6.39
N HIS A 72 -17.41 11.83 -5.23
CA HIS A 72 -16.51 11.68 -4.08
C HIS A 72 -15.39 10.65 -4.35
N LEU A 73 -15.75 9.50 -4.95
CA LEU A 73 -14.79 8.46 -5.34
C LEU A 73 -13.79 9.00 -6.37
N GLN A 74 -14.28 9.74 -7.37
CA GLN A 74 -13.44 10.35 -8.40
C GLN A 74 -12.48 11.40 -7.81
N LEU A 75 -12.94 12.20 -6.84
CA LEU A 75 -12.08 13.17 -6.15
C LEU A 75 -10.88 12.49 -5.48
N LYS A 76 -11.08 11.35 -4.80
CA LYS A 76 -9.98 10.59 -4.17
C LYS A 76 -8.95 10.12 -5.20
N ILE A 77 -9.38 9.58 -6.33
CA ILE A 77 -8.46 9.19 -7.41
C ILE A 77 -7.69 10.39 -7.94
N VAL A 78 -8.37 11.52 -8.22
CA VAL A 78 -7.71 12.75 -8.69
C VAL A 78 -6.67 13.26 -7.68
N GLN A 79 -7.01 13.27 -6.39
CA GLN A 79 -6.09 13.65 -5.32
C GLN A 79 -4.86 12.73 -5.27
N PHE A 80 -5.07 11.42 -5.37
CA PHE A 80 -3.98 10.45 -5.42
C PHE A 80 -3.10 10.64 -6.67
N GLN A 81 -3.70 10.79 -7.85
CA GLN A 81 -2.96 11.03 -9.09
C GLN A 81 -2.10 12.30 -9.01
N ASN A 82 -2.64 13.37 -8.43
CA ASN A 82 -1.89 14.61 -8.22
C ASN A 82 -0.73 14.42 -7.25
N LEU A 83 -0.93 13.67 -6.16
CA LEU A 83 0.13 13.33 -5.21
C LEU A 83 1.25 12.54 -5.91
N ILE A 84 0.90 11.48 -6.63
CA ILE A 84 1.86 10.65 -7.38
C ILE A 84 2.62 11.47 -8.43
N ARG A 85 1.94 12.37 -9.16
CA ARG A 85 2.58 13.27 -10.12
C ARG A 85 3.60 14.17 -9.44
N GLN A 86 3.27 14.72 -8.27
CA GLN A 86 4.17 15.60 -7.52
C GLN A 86 5.38 14.88 -6.94
N VAL A 87 5.18 13.67 -6.39
CA VAL A 87 6.23 12.95 -5.65
C VAL A 87 7.10 12.09 -6.56
N LEU A 88 6.52 11.44 -7.58
CA LEU A 88 7.25 10.51 -8.47
C LEU A 88 7.43 11.02 -9.89
N ASN A 89 6.95 12.22 -10.21
CA ASN A 89 6.89 12.73 -11.58
C ASN A 89 6.21 11.75 -12.56
N TYR A 90 5.20 11.03 -12.07
CA TYR A 90 4.48 10.02 -12.84
C TYR A 90 3.19 10.60 -13.43
N GLU A 91 2.99 10.39 -14.73
CA GLU A 91 1.85 10.92 -15.48
C GLU A 91 0.81 9.85 -15.80
N PHE A 92 -0.34 9.92 -15.13
CA PHE A 92 -1.52 9.12 -15.48
C PHE A 92 -2.19 9.61 -16.75
N CYS A 93 -2.89 8.69 -17.43
CA CYS A 93 -3.85 9.09 -18.43
C CYS A 93 -4.98 9.93 -17.81
N PRO A 94 -5.45 11.00 -18.49
CA PRO A 94 -6.57 11.80 -18.02
C PRO A 94 -7.82 10.93 -17.78
N ILE A 95 -8.34 10.95 -16.55
CA ILE A 95 -9.54 10.18 -16.13
C ILE A 95 -10.72 10.34 -17.10
N HIS A 96 -10.91 11.52 -17.68
CA HIS A 96 -12.02 11.79 -18.60
C HIS A 96 -11.98 10.95 -19.89
N GLN A 97 -10.78 10.61 -20.39
CA GLN A 97 -10.62 9.75 -21.56
C GLN A 97 -11.04 8.30 -21.26
N ILE A 98 -10.84 7.87 -20.02
CA ILE A 98 -11.15 6.52 -19.54
C ILE A 98 -12.65 6.32 -19.32
N LEU A 99 -13.37 7.39 -18.93
CA LEU A 99 -14.81 7.36 -18.65
C LEU A 99 -15.70 7.43 -19.89
N GLN A 100 -15.22 8.00 -21.01
CA GLN A 100 -15.99 8.22 -22.23
C GLN A 100 -15.25 7.72 -23.48
N PRO A 101 -15.09 6.40 -23.63
CA PRO A 101 -14.22 5.82 -24.65
C PRO A 101 -14.72 5.89 -26.09
N HIS A 102 -15.94 6.38 -26.30
CA HIS A 102 -16.45 6.66 -27.65
C HIS A 102 -15.84 7.92 -28.27
N SER A 103 -15.01 8.68 -27.53
CA SER A 103 -14.26 9.78 -28.13
C SER A 103 -13.16 9.22 -29.03
N SER A 104 -13.18 9.58 -30.31
CA SER A 104 -12.15 9.30 -31.32
C SER A 104 -10.74 9.83 -30.99
N ASN A 105 -10.53 10.36 -29.78
CA ASN A 105 -9.34 11.09 -29.35
C ASN A 105 -8.57 10.35 -28.23
N LEU A 106 -8.76 9.04 -28.07
CA LEU A 106 -7.93 8.24 -27.18
C LEU A 106 -6.49 8.23 -27.72
N GLN A 107 -5.60 8.92 -27.02
CA GLN A 107 -4.17 8.86 -27.32
C GLN A 107 -3.64 7.49 -26.89
N ALA A 108 -3.02 6.77 -27.81
CA ALA A 108 -2.39 5.49 -27.50
C ALA A 108 -1.31 5.70 -26.42
N LEU A 109 -1.30 4.82 -25.44
CA LEU A 109 -0.33 4.83 -24.35
C LEU A 109 1.08 4.48 -24.84
N ASP A 110 2.11 5.01 -24.17
CA ASP A 110 3.50 4.60 -24.39
C ASP A 110 3.71 3.20 -23.80
N GLU A 111 3.68 2.20 -24.69
CA GLU A 111 3.79 0.78 -24.37
C GLU A 111 5.22 0.34 -24.01
N SER A 112 6.22 1.23 -24.11
CA SER A 112 7.63 0.91 -23.78
C SER A 112 7.90 0.85 -22.28
N LYS A 113 6.97 1.32 -21.44
CA LYS A 113 7.15 1.42 -19.99
C LYS A 113 6.05 0.69 -19.23
N SER A 114 6.42 0.13 -18.09
CA SER A 114 5.43 -0.39 -17.15
C SER A 114 4.64 0.77 -16.53
N ARG A 115 3.32 0.63 -16.44
CA ARG A 115 2.43 1.70 -15.99
C ARG A 115 1.29 1.18 -15.14
N VAL A 116 0.86 2.03 -14.21
CA VAL A 116 -0.32 1.89 -13.36
C VAL A 116 -1.35 2.93 -13.79
N GLU A 117 -2.57 2.49 -14.04
CA GLU A 117 -3.71 3.33 -14.43
C GLU A 117 -4.96 2.96 -13.63
N PHE A 118 -5.93 3.86 -13.58
CA PHE A 118 -7.21 3.64 -12.92
C PHE A 118 -8.33 3.62 -13.93
N LEU A 119 -9.16 2.57 -13.94
CA LEU A 119 -10.37 2.53 -14.75
C LEU A 119 -11.61 2.56 -13.87
N LEU A 120 -12.60 3.38 -14.24
CA LEU A 120 -13.92 3.33 -13.63
C LEU A 120 -14.82 2.44 -14.50
N ILE A 121 -15.25 1.32 -13.94
CA ILE A 121 -16.07 0.34 -14.65
C ILE A 121 -17.52 0.41 -14.17
N SER A 122 -18.45 0.47 -15.12
CA SER A 122 -19.89 0.38 -14.88
C SER A 122 -20.36 -1.07 -14.95
N ARG A 123 -20.98 -1.57 -13.89
CA ARG A 123 -21.60 -2.91 -13.83
C ARG A 123 -23.00 -2.91 -14.44
N THR A 124 -23.76 -1.86 -14.16
CA THR A 124 -25.13 -1.58 -14.60
C THR A 124 -25.28 -0.06 -14.65
N SER A 125 -26.37 0.48 -15.20
CA SER A 125 -26.57 1.93 -15.33
C SER A 125 -26.33 2.74 -14.04
N ASN A 126 -26.36 2.10 -12.86
CA ASN A 126 -26.34 2.78 -11.56
C ASN A 126 -25.19 2.34 -10.63
N PHE A 127 -24.26 1.48 -11.05
CA PHE A 127 -23.17 1.02 -10.18
C PHE A 127 -21.81 1.12 -10.88
N TRP A 128 -20.96 1.99 -10.35
CA TRP A 128 -19.61 2.27 -10.82
C TRP A 128 -18.61 1.89 -9.74
N HIS A 129 -17.47 1.32 -10.14
CA HIS A 129 -16.39 1.01 -9.21
C HIS A 129 -15.04 1.16 -9.90
N TRP A 130 -14.03 1.55 -9.12
CA TRP A 130 -12.68 1.73 -9.61
C TRP A 130 -11.92 0.41 -9.60
N VAL A 131 -11.17 0.17 -10.68
CA VAL A 131 -10.19 -0.91 -10.78
C VAL A 131 -8.81 -0.31 -11.05
N CYS A 132 -7.78 -1.03 -10.61
CA CYS A 132 -6.41 -0.68 -10.89
C CYS A 132 -5.90 -1.55 -12.04
N VAL A 133 -5.32 -0.93 -13.07
CA VAL A 133 -4.73 -1.64 -14.20
C VAL A 133 -3.23 -1.44 -14.15
N PHE A 134 -2.50 -2.55 -14.20
CA PHE A 134 -1.06 -2.56 -14.38
C PHE A 134 -0.74 -3.21 -15.70
N TYR A 135 0.16 -2.65 -16.48
CA TYR A 135 0.67 -3.34 -17.65
C TYR A 135 2.17 -3.16 -17.75
N ASN A 136 2.80 -4.18 -18.32
CA ASN A 136 4.21 -4.18 -18.65
C ASN A 136 4.38 -4.54 -20.13
N LEU A 137 5.63 -4.78 -20.55
CA LEU A 137 5.96 -5.10 -21.93
C LEU A 137 5.23 -6.35 -22.47
N GLN A 138 4.78 -7.26 -21.61
CA GLN A 138 4.28 -8.59 -22.01
C GLN A 138 2.79 -8.82 -21.68
N SER A 139 2.30 -8.23 -20.59
CA SER A 139 1.02 -8.57 -19.99
C SER A 139 0.26 -7.34 -19.51
N ILE A 140 -1.06 -7.48 -19.43
CA ILE A 140 -1.97 -6.52 -18.79
C ILE A 140 -2.62 -7.23 -17.61
N PHE A 141 -2.57 -6.61 -16.43
CA PHE A 141 -3.16 -7.09 -15.19
C PHE A 141 -4.29 -6.13 -14.78
N ILE A 142 -5.48 -6.68 -14.59
CA ILE A 142 -6.65 -5.96 -14.09
C ILE A 142 -6.90 -6.41 -12.66
N TYR A 143 -6.64 -5.53 -11.72
CA TYR A 143 -6.89 -5.76 -10.30
C TYR A 143 -8.20 -5.08 -9.91
N ASP A 144 -9.25 -5.89 -9.77
CA ASP A 144 -10.56 -5.44 -9.31
C ASP A 144 -10.75 -5.72 -7.82
N PRO A 145 -10.91 -4.68 -7.00
CA PRO A 145 -11.26 -4.83 -5.59
C PRO A 145 -12.48 -5.70 -5.29
N LEU A 146 -13.41 -5.84 -6.24
CA LEU A 146 -14.64 -6.61 -6.08
C LEU A 146 -14.52 -8.06 -6.56
N ASN A 147 -13.41 -8.43 -7.22
CA ASN A 147 -13.14 -9.74 -7.82
C ASN A 147 -14.27 -10.27 -8.71
N ARG A 148 -14.77 -9.46 -9.65
CA ARG A 148 -15.91 -9.83 -10.51
C ARG A 148 -15.53 -9.98 -11.98
N PRO A 149 -14.95 -11.13 -12.37
CA PRO A 149 -14.44 -11.35 -13.72
C PRO A 149 -15.49 -11.26 -14.83
N ASP A 150 -16.74 -11.57 -14.49
CA ASP A 150 -17.91 -11.48 -15.38
C ASP A 150 -18.21 -10.05 -15.87
N THR A 151 -17.70 -9.02 -15.17
CA THR A 151 -17.95 -7.63 -15.55
C THR A 151 -16.99 -7.09 -16.61
N TYR A 152 -15.94 -7.83 -16.97
CA TYR A 152 -14.88 -7.31 -17.82
C TYR A 152 -15.11 -7.44 -19.31
N ASP A 153 -16.10 -8.17 -19.82
CA ASP A 153 -16.27 -8.31 -21.27
C ASP A 153 -16.38 -6.96 -21.99
N LYS A 154 -17.07 -5.99 -21.37
CA LYS A 154 -17.13 -4.60 -21.86
C LYS A 154 -15.83 -3.83 -21.65
N SER A 155 -15.15 -4.06 -20.53
CA SER A 155 -13.90 -3.41 -20.15
C SER A 155 -12.69 -3.91 -20.95
N ILE A 156 -12.70 -5.18 -21.39
CA ILE A 156 -11.70 -5.77 -22.28
C ILE A 156 -11.80 -5.12 -23.65
N GLY A 157 -13.01 -4.85 -24.15
CA GLY A 157 -13.21 -4.05 -25.35
C GLY A 157 -12.58 -2.65 -25.23
N LEU A 158 -12.77 -1.99 -24.09
CA LEU A 158 -12.14 -0.71 -23.78
C LEU A 158 -10.61 -0.79 -23.71
N LEU A 159 -10.07 -1.79 -23.01
CA LEU A 159 -8.63 -2.01 -22.92
C LEU A 159 -8.02 -2.24 -24.30
N ARG A 160 -8.69 -2.99 -25.18
CA ARG A 160 -8.24 -3.17 -26.58
C ARG A 160 -8.19 -1.85 -27.36
N LEU A 161 -9.04 -0.87 -27.04
CA LEU A 161 -9.00 0.47 -27.64
C LEU A 161 -7.87 1.34 -27.07
N LEU A 162 -7.55 1.20 -25.78
CA LEU A 162 -6.43 1.90 -25.14
C LEU A 162 -5.06 1.37 -25.58
N PHE A 163 -5.00 0.11 -26.03
CA PHE A 163 -3.78 -0.59 -26.46
C PHE A 163 -3.91 -1.18 -27.88
N PRO A 164 -4.11 -0.35 -28.92
CA PRO A 164 -4.50 -0.80 -30.26
C PRO A 164 -3.38 -1.48 -31.05
N LYS A 165 -2.10 -1.14 -30.79
CA LYS A 165 -0.92 -1.61 -31.56
C LYS A 165 -0.60 -3.09 -31.37
N HIS A 166 -1.29 -3.78 -30.46
CA HIS A 166 -0.97 -5.15 -30.07
C HIS A 166 -2.09 -6.16 -30.36
N THR A 167 -3.03 -5.78 -31.22
CA THR A 167 -4.09 -6.69 -31.70
C THR A 167 -3.57 -7.83 -32.60
N GLY A 168 -2.30 -7.80 -33.03
CA GLY A 168 -1.65 -8.86 -33.82
C GLY A 168 -0.97 -9.98 -33.02
N ASN A 169 -0.43 -9.69 -31.83
CA ASN A 169 0.10 -10.67 -30.86
C ASN A 169 -0.62 -10.42 -29.53
N GLN A 170 -1.60 -11.27 -29.20
CA GLN A 170 -2.44 -11.09 -27.99
C GLN A 170 -1.57 -11.07 -26.72
N LYS A 171 -1.30 -9.89 -26.16
CA LYS A 171 -0.83 -9.78 -24.78
C LYS A 171 -1.81 -10.52 -23.88
N ILE A 172 -1.29 -11.29 -22.94
CA ILE A 172 -2.11 -12.06 -22.02
C ILE A 172 -2.74 -11.09 -21.01
N ILE A 173 -4.07 -11.03 -21.00
CA ILE A 173 -4.82 -10.28 -20.00
C ILE A 173 -5.00 -11.21 -18.80
N HIS A 174 -4.53 -10.76 -17.64
CA HIS A 174 -4.70 -11.45 -16.38
C HIS A 174 -5.65 -10.65 -15.48
N CYS A 175 -6.60 -11.34 -14.85
CA CYS A 175 -7.49 -10.75 -13.85
C CYS A 175 -7.29 -11.49 -12.52
N PRO A 176 -6.14 -11.31 -11.86
CA PRO A 176 -5.83 -12.05 -10.66
C PRO A 176 -6.72 -11.62 -9.49
N TYR A 177 -7.01 -12.55 -8.60
CA TYR A 177 -7.86 -12.32 -7.43
C TYR A 177 -7.11 -11.50 -6.37
N VAL A 178 -7.69 -10.40 -5.91
CA VAL A 178 -7.14 -9.53 -4.86
C VAL A 178 -8.06 -9.51 -3.67
N GLU A 179 -7.53 -9.79 -2.48
CA GLU A 179 -8.34 -9.79 -1.28
C GLU A 179 -8.39 -8.37 -0.68
N CYS A 180 -9.49 -7.67 -0.96
CA CYS A 180 -9.78 -6.35 -0.41
C CYS A 180 -10.99 -6.41 0.54
N ASP A 181 -11.09 -5.42 1.44
CA ASP A 181 -12.27 -5.26 2.27
C ASP A 181 -13.47 -4.86 1.40
N PRO A 182 -14.50 -5.72 1.26
CA PRO A 182 -15.64 -5.48 0.38
C PRO A 182 -16.60 -4.42 0.94
N SER A 183 -16.49 -4.07 2.22
CA SER A 183 -17.32 -3.03 2.84
C SER A 183 -16.89 -1.61 2.44
N LYS A 184 -15.79 -1.48 1.69
CA LYS A 184 -15.11 -0.22 1.47
C LYS A 184 -15.25 0.36 0.08
N ASP A 185 -14.97 1.66 0.05
CA ASP A 185 -14.76 2.52 -1.10
C ASP A 185 -13.83 1.86 -2.14
N SER A 186 -14.38 1.51 -3.30
CA SER A 186 -13.61 0.91 -4.40
C SER A 186 -12.45 1.78 -4.90
N ALA A 187 -12.53 3.11 -4.77
CA ALA A 187 -11.42 4.00 -5.11
C ALA A 187 -10.27 3.81 -4.14
N LEU A 188 -10.53 3.71 -2.83
CA LEU A 188 -9.47 3.46 -1.85
C LEU A 188 -8.83 2.08 -2.03
N ASN A 189 -9.61 1.05 -2.33
CA ASN A 189 -9.06 -0.27 -2.60
C ASN A 189 -8.20 -0.25 -3.88
N ALA A 190 -8.66 0.43 -4.94
CA ALA A 190 -7.86 0.61 -6.14
C ALA A 190 -6.56 1.40 -5.85
N ILE A 191 -6.63 2.46 -5.05
CA ILE A 191 -5.46 3.24 -4.62
C ILE A 191 -4.49 2.37 -3.82
N SER A 192 -4.97 1.55 -2.88
CA SER A 192 -4.09 0.66 -2.12
C SER A 192 -3.39 -0.35 -3.02
N ILE A 193 -4.10 -0.91 -4.00
CA ILE A 193 -3.51 -1.79 -5.02
C ILE A 193 -2.44 -1.04 -5.83
N ALA A 194 -2.74 0.18 -6.28
CA ALA A 194 -1.81 1.01 -7.03
C ALA A 194 -0.53 1.30 -6.22
N THR A 195 -0.64 1.57 -4.92
CA THR A 195 0.55 1.76 -4.08
C THR A 195 1.43 0.51 -4.08
N SER A 196 0.86 -0.69 -3.90
CA SER A 196 1.61 -1.95 -3.96
C SER A 196 2.36 -2.12 -5.28
N LEU A 197 1.72 -1.75 -6.40
CA LEU A 197 2.32 -1.80 -7.73
C LEU A 197 3.48 -0.81 -7.89
N PHE A 198 3.38 0.40 -7.34
CA PHE A 198 4.50 1.35 -7.32
C PHE A 198 5.70 0.84 -6.49
N TYR A 199 5.45 -0.02 -5.49
CA TYR A 199 6.49 -0.76 -4.75
C TYR A 199 6.90 -2.09 -5.42
N ASN A 200 6.43 -2.37 -6.64
CA ASN A 200 6.66 -3.64 -7.38
C ASN A 200 6.16 -4.90 -6.65
N PHE A 201 5.19 -4.78 -5.75
CA PHE A 201 4.54 -5.95 -5.15
C PHE A 201 3.41 -6.47 -6.02
N LYS A 202 3.18 -7.78 -5.96
CA LYS A 202 2.07 -8.48 -6.63
C LYS A 202 0.81 -8.40 -5.75
N PRO A 203 -0.19 -7.56 -6.10
CA PRO A 203 -1.37 -7.32 -5.26
C PRO A 203 -2.19 -8.57 -4.92
N ASP A 204 -2.17 -9.59 -5.78
CA ASP A 204 -2.86 -10.86 -5.59
C ASP A 204 -2.32 -11.69 -4.43
N ASN A 205 -1.09 -11.41 -4.00
CA ASN A 205 -0.46 -12.02 -2.83
C ASN A 205 -0.58 -11.15 -1.57
N ILE A 206 -1.38 -10.09 -1.61
CA ILE A 206 -1.57 -9.15 -0.50
C ILE A 206 -3.00 -9.25 0.05
N LEU A 207 -3.09 -9.16 1.38
CA LEU A 207 -4.31 -8.89 2.14
C LEU A 207 -4.29 -7.43 2.62
N TYR A 208 -5.20 -6.62 2.09
CA TYR A 208 -5.29 -5.20 2.46
C TYR A 208 -6.12 -5.03 3.75
N LYS A 209 -5.53 -4.38 4.77
CA LYS A 209 -6.13 -4.25 6.10
C LYS A 209 -7.16 -3.10 6.20
N GLN A 210 -7.83 -3.03 7.35
CA GLN A 210 -8.74 -1.95 7.68
C GLN A 210 -8.01 -0.59 7.85
N GLY A 211 -8.77 0.53 7.91
CA GLY A 211 -8.18 1.87 8.13
C GLY A 211 -7.63 2.64 6.92
N LEU A 212 -7.93 2.22 5.68
CA LEU A 212 -7.43 2.88 4.45
C LEU A 212 -7.66 4.41 4.42
N GLU A 213 -8.81 4.92 4.85
CA GLU A 213 -9.12 6.37 4.81
C GLU A 213 -8.10 7.21 5.58
N LYS A 214 -7.88 6.90 6.87
CA LYS A 214 -6.92 7.63 7.71
C LYS A 214 -5.51 7.58 7.13
N HIS A 215 -5.14 6.46 6.52
CA HIS A 215 -3.83 6.33 5.87
C HIS A 215 -3.73 7.20 4.61
N PHE A 216 -4.79 7.23 3.80
CA PHE A 216 -4.85 8.06 2.60
C PHE A 216 -4.80 9.55 2.95
N ASP A 217 -5.56 9.98 3.95
CA ASP A 217 -5.55 11.37 4.42
C ASP A 217 -4.13 11.77 4.89
N HIS A 218 -3.47 10.90 5.67
CA HIS A 218 -2.07 11.11 6.09
C HIS A 218 -1.11 11.23 4.90
N MET A 219 -1.26 10.42 3.85
CA MET A 219 -0.46 10.51 2.62
C MET A 219 -0.64 11.86 1.93
N LEU A 220 -1.88 12.33 1.80
CA LEU A 220 -2.20 13.62 1.18
C LEU A 220 -1.65 14.79 2.00
N GLU A 221 -1.88 14.79 3.32
CA GLU A 221 -1.45 15.86 4.24
C GLU A 221 0.07 16.02 4.24
N ASN A 222 0.80 14.90 4.28
CA ASN A 222 2.26 14.90 4.39
C ASN A 222 2.96 14.88 3.03
N LYS A 223 2.21 14.80 1.93
CA LYS A 223 2.73 14.67 0.56
C LYS A 223 3.73 13.51 0.42
N VAL A 224 3.42 12.39 1.03
CA VAL A 224 4.25 11.18 1.00
C VAL A 224 3.49 10.03 0.37
N ILE A 225 4.21 9.20 -0.38
CA ILE A 225 3.69 7.92 -0.83
C ILE A 225 4.15 6.86 0.15
N LYS A 226 3.19 6.18 0.76
CA LYS A 226 3.44 5.06 1.66
C LYS A 226 2.58 3.89 1.20
N HIS A 227 3.08 2.69 1.44
CA HIS A 227 2.28 1.51 1.24
C HIS A 227 1.16 1.47 2.29
N PHE A 228 -0.06 1.18 1.85
CA PHE A 228 -1.19 0.99 2.77
C PHE A 228 -0.94 -0.19 3.71
N PRO A 229 -1.49 -0.20 4.92
CA PRO A 229 -1.35 -1.34 5.84
C PRO A 229 -1.82 -2.65 5.20
N PHE A 230 -0.95 -3.65 5.20
CA PHE A 230 -1.20 -4.91 4.53
C PHE A 230 -0.47 -6.07 5.21
N GLU A 231 -0.83 -7.28 4.81
CA GLU A 231 -0.10 -8.52 5.08
C GLU A 231 0.09 -9.28 3.78
N PHE A 232 1.23 -9.94 3.62
CA PHE A 232 1.38 -10.91 2.55
C PHE A 232 0.64 -12.20 2.90
N LYS A 233 -0.06 -12.77 1.92
CA LYS A 233 -0.70 -14.08 2.06
C LYS A 233 0.37 -15.13 2.28
N LYS A 234 0.18 -16.00 3.27
CA LYS A 234 1.06 -17.13 3.51
C LYS A 234 1.11 -18.04 2.28
N LEU A 235 2.32 -18.34 1.81
CA LEU A 235 2.49 -19.30 0.71
C LEU A 235 2.28 -20.72 1.20
N ASN A 236 1.34 -21.42 0.57
CA ASN A 236 1.09 -22.85 0.78
C ASN A 236 1.87 -23.70 -0.25
N ASP A 237 3.14 -23.36 -0.49
CA ASP A 237 4.01 -24.12 -1.40
C ASP A 237 4.96 -25.03 -0.61
N PRO A 238 4.87 -26.37 -0.75
CA PRO A 238 5.76 -27.29 -0.08
C PRO A 238 7.20 -27.30 -0.63
N SER A 239 7.48 -26.66 -1.77
CA SER A 239 8.83 -26.63 -2.35
C SER A 239 9.84 -25.73 -1.59
N ILE A 240 9.38 -24.90 -0.64
CA ILE A 240 10.21 -23.94 0.12
C ILE A 240 10.95 -24.59 1.33
N TYR A 241 10.86 -25.90 1.56
CA TYR A 241 11.25 -26.50 2.86
C TYR A 241 12.73 -26.90 3.05
N HIS A 242 13.63 -26.54 2.16
CA HIS A 242 15.04 -26.90 2.32
C HIS A 242 15.83 -25.66 2.74
N PHE A 243 15.88 -25.38 4.05
CA PHE A 243 16.89 -24.51 4.64
C PHE A 243 17.18 -24.99 6.07
N ASP A 244 18.40 -24.76 6.54
CA ASP A 244 18.83 -25.22 7.86
C ASP A 244 18.58 -24.14 8.92
N GLU A 245 17.46 -24.28 9.65
CA GLU A 245 17.11 -23.37 10.75
C GLU A 245 18.22 -23.26 11.82
N SER A 246 19.03 -24.32 12.00
CA SER A 246 20.09 -24.31 13.00
C SER A 246 21.10 -23.22 12.70
N LEU A 247 21.50 -23.04 11.43
CA LEU A 247 22.47 -22.02 11.02
C LEU A 247 22.01 -20.59 11.32
N ILE A 248 20.70 -20.34 11.26
CA ILE A 248 20.15 -19.04 11.63
C ILE A 248 20.20 -18.85 13.15
N THR A 249 19.78 -19.88 13.92
CA THR A 249 19.61 -19.81 15.38
C THR A 249 20.92 -19.87 16.17
N THR A 250 21.93 -20.59 15.69
CA THR A 250 23.26 -20.69 16.32
C THR A 250 24.16 -19.50 16.02
N GLY A 251 23.81 -18.70 15.00
CA GLY A 251 24.65 -17.61 14.53
C GLY A 251 25.62 -18.01 13.41
N ASP A 252 25.55 -19.24 12.90
CA ASP A 252 26.46 -19.73 11.87
C ASP A 252 26.23 -19.11 10.47
N TRP A 253 27.09 -19.50 9.54
CA TRP A 253 27.11 -19.07 8.15
C TRP A 253 25.89 -19.56 7.40
N LEU A 254 25.20 -18.65 6.72
CA LEU A 254 24.14 -19.03 5.80
C LEU A 254 24.72 -19.62 4.51
N ASN A 255 24.00 -20.59 3.94
CA ASN A 255 24.35 -21.28 2.70
C ASN A 255 23.41 -20.87 1.54
N ASP A 256 23.64 -21.46 0.36
CA ASP A 256 22.89 -21.19 -0.86
C ASP A 256 21.38 -21.48 -0.72
N ASP A 257 20.99 -22.48 0.07
CA ASP A 257 19.59 -22.84 0.29
C ASP A 257 18.80 -21.70 0.94
N HIS A 258 19.43 -20.94 1.85
CA HIS A 258 18.82 -19.76 2.45
C HIS A 258 18.60 -18.66 1.42
N MET A 259 19.59 -18.42 0.56
CA MET A 259 19.52 -17.42 -0.50
C MET A 259 18.46 -17.80 -1.54
N TYR A 260 18.39 -19.07 -1.90
CA TYR A 260 17.38 -19.63 -2.77
C TYR A 260 15.98 -19.40 -2.21
N CYS A 261 15.74 -19.77 -0.95
CA CYS A 261 14.45 -19.62 -0.30
C CYS A 261 13.99 -18.16 -0.27
N VAL A 262 14.87 -17.23 0.11
CA VAL A 262 14.55 -15.79 0.11
C VAL A 262 14.27 -15.28 -1.30
N ASN A 263 15.13 -15.57 -2.27
CA ASN A 263 14.91 -15.16 -3.67
C ASN A 263 13.61 -15.75 -4.25
N TYR A 264 13.26 -16.98 -3.87
CA TYR A 264 11.97 -17.58 -4.21
C TYR A 264 10.80 -16.76 -3.65
N LEU A 265 10.84 -16.37 -2.36
CA LEU A 265 9.81 -15.52 -1.76
C LEU A 265 9.73 -14.16 -2.48
N VAL A 266 10.87 -13.54 -2.79
CA VAL A 266 10.92 -12.29 -3.57
C VAL A 266 10.21 -12.44 -4.92
N ARG A 267 10.50 -13.48 -5.69
CA ARG A 267 9.83 -13.73 -6.99
C ARG A 267 8.32 -13.94 -6.84
N LYS A 268 7.87 -14.56 -5.74
CA LYS A 268 6.46 -14.84 -5.52
C LYS A 268 5.67 -13.60 -5.14
N PHE A 269 6.23 -12.77 -4.28
CA PHE A 269 5.54 -11.59 -3.73
C PHE A 269 5.76 -10.31 -4.54
N THR A 270 6.76 -10.27 -5.40
CA THR A 270 7.14 -9.06 -6.16
C THR A 270 7.25 -9.34 -7.66
N PHE A 271 7.30 -8.26 -8.44
CA PHE A 271 7.67 -8.30 -9.86
C PHE A 271 9.20 -8.30 -10.07
N TYR A 272 9.99 -8.30 -8.99
CA TYR A 272 11.42 -8.53 -9.11
C TYR A 272 11.70 -10.00 -9.40
N GLU A 273 12.67 -10.23 -10.28
CA GLU A 273 13.13 -11.55 -10.67
C GLU A 273 14.61 -11.70 -10.31
N PRO A 274 14.97 -11.74 -9.01
CA PRO A 274 16.34 -12.10 -8.65
C PRO A 274 16.65 -13.46 -9.24
N VAL A 275 17.86 -13.66 -9.74
CA VAL A 275 18.34 -14.96 -10.23
C VAL A 275 18.87 -15.76 -9.05
N ASP A 276 18.79 -17.08 -9.16
CA ASP A 276 19.37 -17.97 -8.16
C ASP A 276 20.89 -17.75 -8.09
N THR A 277 21.43 -17.71 -6.87
CA THR A 277 22.85 -17.41 -6.63
C THR A 277 23.74 -18.47 -7.27
N VAL A 278 23.34 -19.74 -7.21
CA VAL A 278 24.07 -20.84 -7.86
C VAL A 278 24.10 -20.67 -9.38
N VAL A 279 22.98 -20.22 -9.98
CA VAL A 279 22.87 -20.03 -11.44
C VAL A 279 23.69 -18.83 -11.90
N ILE A 280 23.59 -17.69 -11.19
CA ILE A 280 24.30 -16.46 -11.58
C ILE A 280 25.83 -16.62 -11.45
N GLN A 281 26.27 -17.51 -10.57
CA GLN A 281 27.68 -17.80 -10.33
C GLN A 281 28.26 -18.88 -11.26
N SER A 282 27.41 -19.58 -12.02
CA SER A 282 27.85 -20.56 -13.01
C SER A 282 28.30 -19.87 -14.29
N LEU A 283 29.60 -19.97 -14.60
CA LEU A 283 30.23 -19.24 -15.71
C LEU A 283 29.63 -19.55 -17.10
N GLU A 284 28.95 -20.69 -17.24
CA GLU A 284 28.34 -21.14 -18.49
C GLU A 284 26.87 -20.71 -18.61
N GLN A 285 26.14 -20.68 -17.50
CA GLN A 285 24.70 -20.42 -17.48
C GLN A 285 24.36 -18.92 -17.45
N TYR A 286 25.24 -18.08 -16.89
CA TYR A 286 24.97 -16.64 -16.77
C TYR A 286 24.87 -15.93 -18.14
N LYS A 287 25.48 -16.46 -19.21
CA LYS A 287 25.46 -15.86 -20.55
C LYS A 287 24.06 -15.70 -21.14
N ASN A 288 23.08 -16.42 -20.60
CA ASN A 288 21.68 -16.38 -21.01
C ASN A 288 20.81 -15.46 -20.14
N ILE A 289 21.38 -14.86 -19.08
CA ILE A 289 20.64 -13.95 -18.20
C ILE A 289 20.55 -12.59 -18.89
N THR A 290 19.36 -12.25 -19.37
CA THR A 290 19.08 -10.92 -19.92
C THR A 290 18.44 -10.07 -18.83
N VAL A 291 19.21 -9.16 -18.23
CA VAL A 291 18.62 -8.13 -17.36
C VAL A 291 18.17 -6.95 -18.23
N ALA A 292 16.88 -6.63 -18.20
CA ALA A 292 16.37 -5.50 -18.96
C ALA A 292 17.02 -4.20 -18.46
N ARG A 293 17.60 -3.41 -19.37
CA ARG A 293 18.36 -2.18 -19.05
C ARG A 293 17.55 -1.15 -18.25
N GLU A 294 16.24 -1.14 -18.39
CA GLU A 294 15.35 -0.20 -17.71
C GLU A 294 14.72 -0.78 -16.43
N SER A 295 14.99 -2.05 -16.10
CA SER A 295 14.41 -2.68 -14.92
C SER A 295 15.25 -2.42 -13.68
N LYS A 296 14.61 -1.95 -12.61
CA LYS A 296 15.19 -1.95 -11.28
C LYS A 296 15.38 -3.40 -10.83
N HIS A 297 16.58 -3.74 -10.38
CA HIS A 297 16.94 -5.11 -10.05
C HIS A 297 17.71 -5.15 -8.72
N PHE A 298 17.42 -6.18 -7.91
CA PHE A 298 18.10 -6.43 -6.65
C PHE A 298 18.56 -7.88 -6.62
N GLN A 299 19.81 -8.10 -6.27
CA GLN A 299 20.41 -9.43 -6.38
C GLN A 299 21.46 -9.64 -5.30
N ILE A 300 21.47 -10.87 -4.78
CA ILE A 300 22.52 -11.33 -3.88
C ILE A 300 23.60 -11.99 -4.73
N LEU A 301 24.86 -11.64 -4.46
CA LEU A 301 26.03 -12.26 -5.06
C LEU A 301 26.88 -12.89 -3.97
N HIS A 302 27.59 -13.96 -4.32
CA HIS A 302 28.63 -14.51 -3.47
C HIS A 302 29.97 -14.55 -4.21
N GLY A 303 31.05 -14.38 -3.45
CA GLY A 303 32.41 -14.46 -3.97
C GLY A 303 33.41 -14.45 -2.83
N SER A 304 34.39 -15.34 -2.89
CA SER A 304 35.43 -15.50 -1.85
C SER A 304 34.86 -15.69 -0.43
N ASN A 305 33.86 -16.58 -0.28
CA ASN A 305 33.19 -16.87 0.98
C ASN A 305 32.55 -15.61 1.60
N HIS A 306 31.95 -14.77 0.78
CA HIS A 306 31.32 -13.53 1.22
C HIS A 306 30.08 -13.21 0.41
N TRP A 307 28.98 -12.88 1.10
CA TRP A 307 27.69 -12.52 0.54
C TRP A 307 27.53 -11.01 0.49
N ILE A 308 27.12 -10.47 -0.66
CA ILE A 308 26.79 -9.05 -0.84
C ILE A 308 25.43 -8.89 -1.52
N CYS A 309 24.81 -7.73 -1.37
CA CYS A 309 23.62 -7.36 -2.12
C CYS A 309 23.96 -6.21 -3.08
N TYR A 310 23.44 -6.25 -4.31
CA TYR A 310 23.53 -5.10 -5.21
C TYR A 310 22.16 -4.66 -5.72
N LYS A 311 22.05 -3.35 -5.95
CA LYS A 311 20.95 -2.71 -6.67
C LYS A 311 21.45 -2.25 -8.04
N TYR A 312 20.71 -2.58 -9.09
CA TYR A 312 20.85 -1.96 -10.40
C TYR A 312 19.63 -1.07 -10.68
N GLU A 313 19.87 0.20 -11.02
CA GLU A 313 18.83 1.18 -11.33
C GLU A 313 19.41 2.29 -12.20
N ASN A 314 18.74 2.66 -13.30
CA ASN A 314 19.16 3.77 -14.18
C ASN A 314 20.63 3.70 -14.64
N ASN A 315 21.08 2.52 -15.06
CA ASN A 315 22.48 2.27 -15.46
C ASN A 315 23.53 2.57 -14.36
N ASN A 316 23.12 2.48 -13.09
CA ASN A 316 23.99 2.56 -11.92
C ASN A 316 23.88 1.29 -11.08
N ILE A 317 25.01 0.85 -10.53
CA ILE A 317 25.11 -0.24 -9.57
C ILE A 317 25.46 0.35 -8.21
N SER A 318 24.71 -0.04 -7.19
CA SER A 318 25.03 0.24 -5.78
C SER A 318 25.27 -1.08 -5.06
N LEU A 319 26.46 -1.24 -4.49
CA LEU A 319 26.92 -2.43 -3.78
C LEU A 319 26.81 -2.23 -2.28
N TYR A 320 25.98 -3.04 -1.64
CA TYR A 320 25.78 -3.05 -0.20
C TYR A 320 26.55 -4.23 0.38
N ASP A 321 27.66 -3.91 1.00
CA ASP A 321 28.63 -4.86 1.52
C ASP A 321 28.93 -4.54 3.01
N SER A 322 28.52 -5.47 3.88
CA SER A 322 28.71 -5.37 5.33
C SER A 322 30.14 -5.64 5.78
N LYS A 323 31.07 -5.95 4.87
CA LYS A 323 32.50 -6.17 5.14
C LYS A 323 33.36 -5.43 4.10
N PHE A 324 32.88 -4.32 3.57
CA PHE A 324 33.57 -3.61 2.51
C PHE A 324 34.91 -3.07 2.99
N ASN A 325 36.00 -3.53 2.37
CA ASN A 325 37.37 -3.16 2.73
C ASN A 325 37.99 -2.15 1.74
N GLY A 326 37.17 -1.53 0.89
CA GLY A 326 37.62 -0.60 -0.14
C GLY A 326 37.79 -1.22 -1.54
N ASN A 327 37.78 -2.55 -1.65
CA ASN A 327 37.93 -3.24 -2.94
C ASN A 327 36.83 -4.28 -3.15
N LEU A 328 36.29 -4.32 -4.38
CA LEU A 328 35.36 -5.38 -4.78
C LEU A 328 36.13 -6.67 -5.05
N ASN A 329 35.52 -7.82 -4.75
CA ASN A 329 36.11 -9.11 -5.10
C ASN A 329 36.14 -9.31 -6.63
N GLU A 330 37.25 -9.84 -7.16
CA GLU A 330 37.43 -10.07 -8.62
C GLU A 330 36.29 -10.90 -9.23
N LEU A 331 35.81 -11.93 -8.51
CA LEU A 331 34.73 -12.78 -8.99
C LEU A 331 33.40 -12.01 -9.05
N GLN A 332 33.11 -11.22 -8.02
CA GLN A 332 31.92 -10.36 -7.97
C GLN A 332 31.96 -9.29 -9.08
N GLU A 333 33.12 -8.67 -9.28
CA GLU A 333 33.32 -7.69 -10.35
C GLU A 333 33.10 -8.30 -11.73
N LYS A 334 33.64 -9.50 -11.96
CA LYS A 334 33.45 -10.23 -13.22
C LYS A 334 31.96 -10.50 -13.51
N PHE A 335 31.18 -10.88 -12.49
CA PHE A 335 29.75 -11.06 -12.63
C PHE A 335 29.03 -9.75 -12.96
N LEU A 336 29.31 -8.67 -12.24
CA LEU A 336 28.69 -7.37 -12.49
C LEU A 336 29.03 -6.82 -13.87
N ARG A 337 30.30 -6.91 -14.31
CA ARG A 337 30.73 -6.54 -15.67
C ARG A 337 29.99 -7.30 -16.74
N SER A 338 29.68 -8.57 -16.47
CA SER A 338 28.95 -9.39 -17.43
C SER A 338 27.45 -9.12 -17.45
N LEU A 339 26.83 -8.91 -16.29
CA LEU A 339 25.38 -8.67 -16.18
C LEU A 339 25.01 -7.26 -16.66
N HIS A 340 25.92 -6.30 -16.44
CA HIS A 340 25.70 -4.88 -16.68
C HIS A 340 26.90 -4.25 -17.41
N PRO A 341 27.24 -4.71 -18.62
CA PRO A 341 28.43 -4.23 -19.35
C PRO A 341 28.40 -2.72 -19.60
N SER A 342 27.20 -2.14 -19.74
CA SER A 342 27.01 -0.69 -19.92
C SER A 342 27.44 0.15 -18.72
N CYS A 343 27.53 -0.43 -17.52
CA CYS A 343 28.02 0.26 -16.32
C CYS A 343 29.55 0.34 -16.26
N TYR A 344 30.26 -0.36 -17.15
CA TYR A 344 31.72 -0.50 -17.14
C TYR A 344 32.39 0.03 -18.42
N ILE A 345 31.65 0.79 -19.25
CA ILE A 345 32.22 1.44 -20.44
C ILE A 345 33.11 2.60 -19.95
N GLU A 346 34.42 2.49 -20.23
CA GLU A 346 35.49 3.37 -19.72
C GLU A 346 35.25 4.86 -19.95
N GLN A 347 34.48 5.23 -20.97
CA GLN A 347 34.18 6.62 -21.32
C GLN A 347 33.33 7.37 -20.28
N TYR A 348 32.72 6.67 -19.30
CA TYR A 348 31.79 7.26 -18.34
C TYR A 348 32.21 7.14 -16.86
N ASN A 349 33.39 6.59 -16.55
CA ASN A 349 33.73 6.07 -15.22
C ASN A 349 32.78 4.90 -14.85
N PRO A 350 33.21 3.84 -14.13
CA PRO A 350 32.26 2.81 -13.75
C PRO A 350 31.16 3.42 -12.87
N ASN A 351 29.90 3.28 -13.28
CA ASN A 351 28.73 3.73 -12.52
C ASN A 351 28.45 2.76 -11.36
N VAL A 352 29.49 2.41 -10.61
CA VAL A 352 29.47 1.44 -9.52
C VAL A 352 29.83 2.19 -8.25
N THR A 353 28.93 2.14 -7.28
CA THR A 353 29.07 2.82 -5.99
C THR A 353 29.03 1.78 -4.88
N CYS A 354 29.76 2.03 -3.79
CA CYS A 354 29.72 1.22 -2.58
C CYS A 354 29.21 2.09 -1.42
N PRO A 355 27.88 2.26 -1.30
CA PRO A 355 27.23 2.85 -0.14
C PRO A 355 27.85 2.48 1.23
N SER A 356 28.00 3.46 2.12
CA SER A 356 28.42 3.20 3.51
C SER A 356 27.25 2.62 4.30
N VAL A 357 27.23 1.30 4.44
CA VAL A 357 26.25 0.57 5.24
C VAL A 357 26.84 0.13 6.57
N GLN A 358 25.97 -0.26 7.51
CA GLN A 358 26.39 -0.91 8.73
C GLN A 358 27.30 -2.11 8.42
N GLN A 359 28.50 -2.09 9.01
CA GLN A 359 29.44 -3.18 8.92
C GLN A 359 29.06 -4.29 9.91
N GLN A 360 29.21 -5.54 9.48
CA GLN A 360 29.03 -6.70 10.35
C GLN A 360 30.19 -6.78 11.35
N LEU A 361 29.89 -7.20 12.57
CA LEU A 361 30.91 -7.43 13.60
C LEU A 361 31.51 -8.84 13.49
N TYR A 362 30.70 -9.82 13.08
CA TYR A 362 31.06 -11.23 13.03
C TYR A 362 31.20 -11.69 11.58
N SER A 363 32.16 -12.58 11.31
CA SER A 363 32.45 -13.04 9.94
C SER A 363 31.34 -13.89 9.31
N ASP A 364 30.46 -14.47 10.14
CA ASP A 364 29.37 -15.39 9.79
C ASP A 364 28.07 -14.69 9.35
N ASP A 365 27.95 -13.38 9.57
CA ASP A 365 26.71 -12.63 9.35
C ASP A 365 26.54 -12.07 7.92
N CYS A 366 27.51 -12.21 7.02
CA CYS A 366 27.45 -11.58 5.69
C CYS A 366 26.19 -11.98 4.90
N GLY A 367 25.77 -13.24 4.99
CA GLY A 367 24.54 -13.71 4.37
C GLY A 367 23.28 -13.06 4.97
N VAL A 368 23.26 -12.88 6.29
CA VAL A 368 22.13 -12.23 7.01
C VAL A 368 22.01 -10.77 6.58
N PHE A 369 23.14 -10.04 6.53
CA PHE A 369 23.16 -8.66 6.07
C PHE A 369 22.78 -8.53 4.60
N ALA A 370 23.28 -9.39 3.72
CA ALA A 370 22.92 -9.37 2.30
C ALA A 370 21.40 -9.55 2.08
N ILE A 371 20.77 -10.48 2.81
CA ILE A 371 19.31 -10.65 2.79
C ILE A 371 18.60 -9.41 3.37
N ALA A 372 19.06 -8.90 4.50
CA ALA A 372 18.44 -7.73 5.14
C ALA A 372 18.50 -6.49 4.24
N PHE A 373 19.61 -6.28 3.54
CA PHE A 373 19.76 -5.22 2.54
C PHE A 373 18.80 -5.43 1.37
N GLN A 374 18.72 -6.64 0.80
CA GLN A 374 17.81 -6.96 -0.29
C GLN A 374 16.35 -6.69 0.09
N VAL A 375 15.92 -7.19 1.26
CA VAL A 375 14.57 -6.98 1.77
C VAL A 375 14.31 -5.49 2.00
N SER A 376 15.23 -4.75 2.61
CA SER A 376 15.06 -3.31 2.84
C SER A 376 14.86 -2.54 1.53
N LEU A 377 15.68 -2.85 0.52
CA LEU A 377 15.58 -2.26 -0.82
C LEU A 377 14.26 -2.57 -1.52
N ILE A 378 13.76 -3.81 -1.39
CA ILE A 378 12.45 -4.23 -1.90
C ILE A 378 11.31 -3.42 -1.28
N PHE A 379 11.40 -3.11 0.01
CA PHE A 379 10.44 -2.25 0.70
C PHE A 379 10.70 -0.74 0.50
N GLY A 380 11.68 -0.36 -0.31
CA GLY A 380 12.00 1.03 -0.64
C GLY A 380 12.83 1.78 0.39
N TYR A 381 13.49 1.07 1.31
CA TYR A 381 14.40 1.65 2.30
C TYR A 381 15.86 1.54 1.82
N ASP A 382 16.64 2.59 2.04
CA ASP A 382 18.08 2.59 1.78
C ASP A 382 18.83 1.96 2.96
N PRO A 383 19.56 0.85 2.76
CA PRO A 383 20.37 0.23 3.80
C PRO A 383 21.39 1.15 4.50
N GLN A 384 21.83 2.25 3.87
CA GLN A 384 22.73 3.24 4.48
C GLN A 384 22.14 3.94 5.70
N HIS A 385 20.81 3.99 5.78
CA HIS A 385 20.08 4.71 6.82
C HIS A 385 19.40 3.76 7.82
N LEU A 386 19.77 2.48 7.79
CA LEU A 386 19.19 1.46 8.64
C LEU A 386 20.24 0.87 9.57
N PHE A 387 19.82 0.62 10.81
CA PHE A 387 20.55 -0.18 11.77
C PHE A 387 20.00 -1.61 11.75
N TYR A 388 20.86 -2.61 11.88
CA TYR A 388 20.58 -4.04 11.83
C TYR A 388 21.13 -4.69 13.10
N GLU A 389 20.27 -4.86 14.10
CA GLU A 389 20.65 -5.57 15.32
C GLU A 389 20.72 -7.07 15.01
N ARG A 390 21.85 -7.71 15.36
CA ARG A 390 22.17 -9.09 14.93
C ARG A 390 21.08 -10.09 15.32
N SER A 391 20.68 -10.11 16.59
CA SER A 391 19.73 -11.09 17.12
C SER A 391 18.35 -10.93 16.48
N GLN A 392 17.90 -9.69 16.32
CA GLN A 392 16.63 -9.35 15.71
C GLN A 392 16.62 -9.63 14.20
N THR A 393 17.72 -9.36 13.50
CA THR A 393 17.82 -9.61 12.05
C THR A 393 17.80 -11.11 11.75
N ARG A 394 18.48 -11.93 12.56
CA ARG A 394 18.42 -13.40 12.45
C ARG A 394 17.04 -13.94 12.80
N LYS A 395 16.42 -13.44 13.88
CA LYS A 395 15.04 -13.79 14.25
C LYS A 395 14.03 -13.42 13.15
N HIS A 396 14.21 -12.28 12.52
CA HIS A 396 13.39 -11.81 11.40
C HIS A 396 13.52 -12.71 10.18
N LEU A 397 14.75 -13.07 9.81
CA LEU A 397 15.02 -14.02 8.73
C LEU A 397 14.32 -15.36 9.00
N LEU A 398 14.47 -15.89 10.22
CA LEU A 398 13.81 -17.13 10.62
C LEU A 398 12.29 -17.02 10.52
N ASN A 399 11.73 -15.87 10.91
CA ASN A 399 10.30 -15.62 10.78
C ASN A 399 9.85 -15.67 9.32
N ILE A 400 10.47 -14.88 8.43
CA ILE A 400 10.17 -14.84 6.99
C ILE A 400 10.16 -16.24 6.37
N LEU A 401 11.17 -17.06 6.69
CA LEU A 401 11.31 -18.39 6.14
C LEU A 401 10.28 -19.38 6.70
N ARG A 402 9.98 -19.33 8.01
CA ARG A 402 8.96 -20.18 8.66
C ARG A 402 7.54 -19.81 8.26
N THR A 403 7.23 -18.52 8.22
CA THR A 403 5.90 -18.03 7.85
C THR A 403 5.67 -18.08 6.34
N LYS A 404 6.75 -18.11 5.55
CA LYS A 404 6.72 -18.03 4.08
C LYS A 404 6.05 -16.74 3.60
N THR A 405 6.32 -15.64 4.30
CA THR A 405 5.85 -14.29 4.00
C THR A 405 7.04 -13.35 3.99
N LEU A 406 7.04 -12.36 3.09
CA LEU A 406 8.01 -11.28 3.19
C LEU A 406 7.57 -10.28 4.25
N GLU A 407 8.51 -9.82 5.06
CA GLU A 407 8.24 -8.78 6.05
C GLU A 407 9.38 -7.78 6.05
N ASN A 408 9.04 -6.51 6.25
CA ASN A 408 10.02 -5.45 6.28
C ASN A 408 10.90 -5.57 7.54
N VAL A 409 12.22 -5.51 7.37
CA VAL A 409 13.20 -5.51 8.48
C VAL A 409 12.92 -4.36 9.47
N SER A 410 12.41 -3.22 8.99
CA SER A 410 12.07 -2.05 9.83
C SER A 410 10.78 -2.12 10.63
N SER A 411 9.95 -3.16 10.42
CA SER A 411 8.84 -3.43 11.34
C SER A 411 9.31 -3.69 12.78
N ILE A 412 10.60 -4.05 12.93
CA ILE A 412 11.34 -4.19 14.19
C ILE A 412 11.75 -2.81 14.75
N TYR A 413 12.10 -1.84 13.89
CA TYR A 413 12.70 -0.56 14.28
C TYR A 413 11.72 0.51 14.76
N LYS A 414 10.41 0.35 14.54
CA LYS A 414 9.39 1.19 15.22
C LYS A 414 9.48 1.11 16.75
N GLN A 415 10.08 0.07 17.31
CA GLN A 415 10.33 -0.05 18.75
C GLN A 415 11.68 0.55 19.17
N GLN A 416 12.67 0.63 18.27
CA GLN A 416 14.02 1.08 18.58
C GLN A 416 14.22 2.58 18.41
N GLU A 417 13.57 3.24 17.44
CA GLU A 417 13.60 4.70 17.31
C GLU A 417 13.01 5.36 18.58
N ILE A 418 12.02 4.72 19.19
CA ILE A 418 11.45 5.09 20.48
C ILE A 418 12.47 4.89 21.61
N ALA A 419 13.14 3.73 21.67
CA ALA A 419 14.11 3.42 22.73
C ALA A 419 15.38 4.30 22.66
N PHE A 420 15.89 4.56 21.46
CA PHE A 420 17.06 5.40 21.23
C PHE A 420 16.75 6.88 21.54
N ASN A 421 15.57 7.37 21.15
CA ASN A 421 15.15 8.73 21.49
C ASN A 421 14.84 8.90 22.98
N ILE A 422 14.29 7.89 23.66
CA ILE A 422 14.12 7.89 25.12
C ILE A 422 15.49 7.91 25.81
N HIS A 423 16.42 7.06 25.39
CA HIS A 423 17.75 6.98 25.99
C HIS A 423 18.56 8.27 25.76
N ALA A 424 18.54 8.84 24.56
CA ALA A 424 19.17 10.11 24.26
C ALA A 424 18.55 11.27 25.06
N TYR A 425 17.22 11.29 25.20
CA TYR A 425 16.53 12.28 26.04
C TYR A 425 16.89 12.14 27.52
N GLU A 426 16.88 10.93 28.07
CA GLU A 426 17.27 10.66 29.46
C GLU A 426 18.75 11.03 29.73
N CYS A 427 19.66 10.73 28.81
CA CYS A 427 21.06 11.13 28.89
C CYS A 427 21.22 12.66 28.85
N CYS A 428 20.48 13.38 28.00
CA CYS A 428 20.49 14.84 27.98
C CYS A 428 19.88 15.47 29.24
N GLN A 429 18.86 14.85 29.84
CA GLN A 429 18.27 15.32 31.11
C GLN A 429 19.18 15.05 32.32
N LEU A 430 19.99 14.00 32.28
CA LEU A 430 20.98 13.71 33.32
C LEU A 430 22.19 14.66 33.24
N GLN A 431 22.60 15.06 32.02
CA GLN A 431 23.66 16.05 31.81
C GLN A 431 23.23 17.48 32.17
N SER A 432 21.96 17.84 31.96
CA SER A 432 21.43 19.16 32.35
C SER A 432 21.15 19.30 33.86
N GLN A 433 21.27 18.22 34.63
CA GLN A 433 21.10 18.20 36.08
C GLN A 433 22.41 18.07 36.86
N GLN A 434 23.58 18.16 36.21
CA GLN A 434 24.84 18.36 36.94
C GLN A 434 24.92 19.83 37.41
N PRO A 435 24.96 20.11 38.72
CA PRO A 435 25.30 21.45 39.17
C PRO A 435 26.78 21.69 38.80
N ALA A 436 27.04 22.84 38.19
CA ALA A 436 28.39 23.38 38.10
C ALA A 436 28.92 23.51 39.53
N ASN A 437 29.83 22.62 39.91
CA ASN A 437 30.88 22.88 40.89
C ASN A 437 31.97 21.82 40.72
N GLU A 438 33.18 22.35 40.72
CA GLU A 438 34.48 21.71 40.57
C GLU A 438 34.64 20.54 41.56
N ASP A 439 35.07 19.38 41.04
CA ASP A 439 36.34 18.75 41.40
C ASP A 439 36.52 17.48 40.57
N HIS A 440 37.72 17.32 40.01
CA HIS A 440 38.06 16.21 39.13
C HIS A 440 38.00 14.86 39.86
N GLU A 441 37.08 13.96 39.46
CA GLU A 441 37.23 12.53 39.69
C GLU A 441 37.50 11.82 38.35
N HIS A 442 38.67 11.18 38.27
CA HIS A 442 39.10 10.36 37.15
C HIS A 442 38.23 9.11 37.03
N VAL A 443 37.58 8.92 35.88
CA VAL A 443 36.97 7.63 35.51
C VAL A 443 38.09 6.70 35.06
N HIS A 444 38.48 5.76 35.91
CA HIS A 444 39.31 4.62 35.53
C HIS A 444 38.42 3.52 34.93
N VAL A 445 38.72 3.12 33.69
CA VAL A 445 38.15 1.91 33.07
C VAL A 445 39.18 0.81 33.24
N ASP A 446 39.04 -0.01 34.28
CA ASP A 446 39.87 -1.21 34.42
C ASP A 446 39.24 -2.36 33.63
N GLN A 447 40.05 -2.96 32.75
CA GLN A 447 39.78 -4.26 32.12
C GLN A 447 39.79 -5.34 33.21
N ILE A 448 38.64 -5.96 33.45
CA ILE A 448 38.60 -7.21 34.21
C ILE A 448 38.70 -8.38 33.22
N ASN A 449 39.89 -8.99 33.17
CA ASN A 449 40.07 -10.34 32.67
C ASN A 449 39.38 -11.30 33.65
N GLY A 450 38.32 -11.98 33.19
CA GLY A 450 37.62 -13.01 33.96
C GLY A 450 37.57 -14.31 33.18
N GLU A 451 38.38 -15.27 33.61
CA GLU A 451 38.37 -16.66 33.17
C GLU A 451 37.02 -17.36 33.47
N GLN A 452 36.75 -18.36 32.63
CA GLN A 452 35.71 -19.39 32.67
C GLN A 452 34.94 -19.58 33.99
N GLN A 453 33.62 -19.38 33.93
CA GLN A 453 32.68 -20.20 34.71
C GLN A 453 31.48 -20.63 33.86
N THR A 454 31.19 -21.91 33.97
CA THR A 454 30.15 -22.68 33.31
C THR A 454 28.79 -22.43 33.98
N GLY A 455 27.77 -22.07 33.20
CA GLY A 455 26.39 -22.05 33.69
C GLY A 455 25.44 -21.26 32.78
N LEU A 456 24.39 -21.94 32.30
CA LEU A 456 23.26 -21.40 31.54
C LEU A 456 22.70 -20.11 32.15
N LYS A 457 22.63 -19.03 31.36
CA LYS A 457 21.79 -17.85 31.64
C LYS A 457 21.26 -17.25 30.34
N ASP A 458 19.98 -17.51 30.09
CA ASP A 458 19.12 -16.58 29.35
C ASP A 458 18.85 -15.37 30.25
N ALA A 459 19.13 -14.18 29.71
CA ALA A 459 18.63 -12.83 30.06
C ALA A 459 19.78 -11.81 30.18
N ASP A 460 19.97 -11.04 29.10
CA ASP A 460 20.70 -9.77 29.18
C ASP A 460 19.84 -8.76 29.94
N TYR A 461 20.07 -8.67 31.25
CA TYR A 461 19.63 -7.55 32.07
C TYR A 461 20.77 -6.53 32.17
N PHE A 462 20.52 -5.28 31.79
CA PHE A 462 21.32 -4.17 32.29
C PHE A 462 20.83 -3.83 33.71
N GLU A 463 21.58 -4.27 34.72
CA GLU A 463 21.36 -3.87 36.10
C GLU A 463 22.15 -2.58 36.38
N ILE A 464 21.47 -1.43 36.41
CA ILE A 464 22.08 -0.18 36.88
C ILE A 464 21.91 -0.12 38.39
N THR A 465 22.91 -0.58 39.14
CA THR A 465 23.00 -0.32 40.58
C THR A 465 23.48 1.11 40.82
N LYS A 466 22.58 1.98 41.28
CA LYS A 466 22.95 3.23 41.94
C LYS A 466 23.14 2.96 43.42
N GLU A 467 24.38 2.81 43.87
CA GLU A 467 24.69 2.96 45.28
C GLU A 467 24.64 4.45 45.64
N LYS A 468 23.57 4.86 46.33
CA LYS A 468 23.59 6.08 47.13
C LYS A 468 23.86 5.69 48.57
N ASN A 469 25.05 6.00 49.03
CA ASN A 469 25.41 5.92 50.42
C ASN A 469 24.70 7.06 51.18
N THR A 470 23.46 6.87 51.59
CA THR A 470 22.82 7.65 52.67
C THR A 470 21.61 6.90 53.24
N ASN A 471 21.62 6.73 54.56
CA ASN A 471 20.51 6.22 55.36
C ASN A 471 19.20 7.00 55.08
N LYS A 472 18.22 6.39 54.39
CA LYS A 472 16.77 6.32 54.74
C LYS A 472 15.87 5.93 53.55
N LYS A 473 15.15 4.81 53.74
CA LYS A 473 13.85 4.39 53.18
C LYS A 473 13.59 4.57 51.66
N ASN A 474 13.71 3.45 50.95
CA ASN A 474 13.21 3.24 49.59
C ASN A 474 11.69 3.45 49.46
N LYS A 475 11.26 4.35 48.58
CA LYS A 475 9.91 4.35 47.97
C LYS A 475 10.05 4.15 46.47
N LYS A 476 9.57 3.01 45.95
CA LYS A 476 9.36 2.78 44.52
C LYS A 476 8.17 3.63 44.06
N LYS A 477 8.35 4.44 43.02
CA LYS A 477 7.26 5.16 42.33
C LYS A 477 7.16 4.58 40.92
N ILE A 478 6.02 3.97 40.61
CA ILE A 478 5.67 3.53 39.25
C ILE A 478 4.80 4.65 38.67
N VAL A 479 5.16 5.14 37.48
CA VAL A 479 4.39 6.15 36.74
C VAL A 479 3.96 5.54 35.43
N TYR A 480 2.67 5.60 35.11
CA TYR A 480 2.11 5.21 33.81
C TYR A 480 1.89 6.48 32.96
N TYR A 481 2.26 6.44 31.68
CA TYR A 481 2.05 7.53 30.73
C TYR A 481 1.28 7.06 29.49
N ASP A 482 0.34 7.91 29.05
CA ASP A 482 -0.59 7.74 27.92
C ASP A 482 0.03 8.32 26.63
N TYR A 483 -0.04 7.56 25.54
CA TYR A 483 0.92 7.55 24.43
C TYR A 483 0.47 8.31 23.16
N GLN A 484 -0.66 9.02 23.17
CA GLN A 484 -1.27 9.51 21.92
C GLN A 484 -1.03 10.98 21.56
N LYS A 485 -0.22 11.75 22.30
CA LYS A 485 -0.19 13.23 22.12
C LYS A 485 1.11 13.89 21.65
N GLU A 486 2.22 13.18 21.47
CA GLU A 486 3.54 13.84 21.29
C GLU A 486 4.31 13.58 19.99
N ILE A 487 3.66 13.08 18.94
CA ILE A 487 4.32 12.90 17.63
C ILE A 487 4.56 14.24 16.90
N PHE A 488 3.93 15.34 17.33
CA PHE A 488 3.95 16.61 16.59
C PHE A 488 5.06 17.61 17.00
N MET A 489 5.78 17.37 18.11
CA MET A 489 6.76 18.33 18.65
C MET A 489 8.21 18.08 18.20
N GLN A 490 8.53 16.89 17.68
CA GLN A 490 9.92 16.44 17.54
C GLN A 490 10.59 16.90 16.24
N HIS A 491 9.82 17.14 15.17
CA HIS A 491 10.39 17.61 13.90
C HIS A 491 10.95 19.05 13.97
N LYS A 492 10.44 19.87 14.90
CA LYS A 492 10.91 21.25 15.09
C LYS A 492 12.21 21.32 15.91
N TYR A 493 12.45 20.35 16.78
CA TYR A 493 13.64 20.32 17.64
C TYR A 493 14.89 19.82 16.89
N VAL A 494 14.75 18.82 16.00
CA VAL A 494 15.85 18.35 15.15
C VAL A 494 16.37 19.46 14.24
N GLN A 495 15.47 20.28 13.67
CA GLN A 495 15.87 21.41 12.85
C GLN A 495 16.59 22.50 13.66
N ILE A 496 16.14 22.80 14.89
CA ILE A 496 16.81 23.77 15.78
C ILE A 496 18.23 23.30 16.17
N VAL A 497 18.44 21.99 16.31
CA VAL A 497 19.76 21.41 16.63
C VAL A 497 20.68 21.45 15.41
N LEU A 498 20.16 21.12 14.22
CA LEU A 498 20.94 21.21 12.97
C LEU A 498 21.31 22.66 12.61
N ASP A 499 20.39 23.61 12.82
CA ASP A 499 20.64 25.03 12.58
C ASP A 499 21.66 25.61 13.59
N LYS A 500 21.73 25.06 14.81
CA LYS A 500 22.77 25.44 15.80
C LYS A 500 24.13 24.82 15.50
N LEU A 501 24.16 23.63 14.92
CA LEU A 501 25.42 22.97 14.51
C LEU A 501 26.03 23.61 13.26
N HIS A 502 25.21 24.15 12.34
CA HIS A 502 25.71 24.91 11.20
C HIS A 502 26.33 26.27 11.58
N ASN A 503 25.87 26.90 12.67
CA ASN A 503 26.41 28.17 13.14
C ASN A 503 27.68 28.04 14.02
N LEU A 504 28.20 26.83 14.23
CA LEU A 504 29.41 26.59 15.03
C LEU A 504 30.69 26.43 14.18
N HIS A 505 30.59 26.56 12.85
CA HIS A 505 31.71 26.32 11.94
C HIS A 505 32.33 27.58 11.30
N ASP A 506 31.86 28.79 11.62
CA ASP A 506 32.33 30.04 11.00
C ASP A 506 33.27 30.91 11.87
N ASP A 507 33.68 30.45 13.06
CA ASP A 507 34.68 31.15 13.88
C ASP A 507 36.01 30.36 13.91
N GLN A 508 36.84 30.56 12.88
CA GLN A 508 38.29 30.36 12.96
C GLN A 508 38.96 31.74 12.91
N PRO A 509 39.73 32.16 13.93
CA PRO A 509 40.54 33.35 13.80
C PRO A 509 41.84 33.03 13.04
N ASP A 510 42.18 33.89 12.10
CA ASP A 510 43.51 33.97 11.46
C ASP A 510 44.61 33.98 12.52
N HIS A 511 45.51 32.98 12.49
CA HIS A 511 46.91 33.11 12.91
C HIS A 511 47.81 32.09 12.21
#